data_AF-A0A1Y3WV92-F1
#
_entry.id   AF-A0A1Y3WV92-F1
#
_cell.length_a   1.000
_cell.length_b   1.000
_cell.length_c   1.000
_cell.angle_alpha   90.00
_cell.angle_beta   90.00
_cell.angle_gamma   90.00
#
_symmetry.space_group_name_H-M   'P 1'
#
loop_
_entity.id
_entity.type
_entity.pdbx_description
1 polymer ?
#
loop_
_entity_poly.entity_id
_entity_poly.type
_entity_poly.pdbx_seq_one_letter_code
_entity_poly.pdbx_strand_id
1 'polypeptide(L)'
;MGVRVVEDLSDQNKNIVPRFLCVFHTHRIYARDRHILLTNMNLKHLISTIAILSAALTLSSCGASKKTLKRSNQALIQAMQAAALRESAEAAKLYSDTSIPKGEARKHVSRDTPGQTALEKTIIRWAIDSDPQGARVFYRVLSSIPAVVKNTNETYLMTTPYEETRSFNILGLTYENSRDVQIEIKVVKSGYEPQVKRFNVRQVLDQQEISSFFMLVPKEE
;
A
#
# COMPACT_ATOMS: atom_id res chain seq x y z
N MET A 1 -24.13 -0.18 -42.25
CA MET A 1 -25.26 0.77 -42.32
C MET A 1 -25.40 1.35 -40.91
N GLY A 2 -24.96 2.55 -40.55
CA GLY A 2 -24.86 3.79 -41.29
C GLY A 2 -26.02 4.69 -40.88
N VAL A 3 -25.88 5.45 -39.78
CA VAL A 3 -26.72 6.63 -39.51
C VAL A 3 -25.83 7.72 -38.91
N ARG A 4 -25.61 8.77 -39.69
CA ARG A 4 -25.19 10.10 -39.23
C ARG A 4 -26.46 10.87 -38.86
N VAL A 5 -26.39 11.69 -37.82
CA VAL A 5 -27.06 13.00 -37.82
C VAL A 5 -26.08 14.00 -37.22
N VAL A 6 -25.75 14.99 -38.04
CA VAL A 6 -25.13 16.27 -37.68
C VAL A 6 -26.28 17.26 -37.69
N GLU A 7 -26.38 18.14 -36.70
CA GLU A 7 -26.56 19.59 -36.91
C GLU A 7 -26.50 20.36 -35.59
N ASP A 8 -25.67 21.40 -35.64
CA ASP A 8 -25.53 22.48 -34.68
C ASP A 8 -26.84 23.27 -34.50
N LEU A 9 -26.99 23.95 -33.36
CA LEU A 9 -27.14 25.41 -33.32
C LEU A 9 -27.33 25.90 -31.87
N SER A 10 -26.46 26.84 -31.50
CA SER A 10 -26.79 28.10 -30.83
C SER A 10 -27.45 28.09 -29.44
N ASP A 11 -26.66 28.57 -28.47
CA ASP A 11 -27.00 29.60 -27.47
C ASP A 11 -28.48 29.82 -27.16
N GLN A 12 -28.86 29.64 -25.87
CA GLN A 12 -29.52 30.67 -25.03
C GLN A 12 -29.66 30.19 -23.57
N ASN A 13 -28.84 30.80 -22.71
CA ASN A 13 -29.16 31.32 -21.36
C ASN A 13 -30.54 30.97 -20.76
N LYS A 14 -30.57 30.29 -19.59
CA LYS A 14 -31.36 30.67 -18.38
C LYS A 14 -31.17 29.68 -17.21
N ASN A 15 -30.79 30.24 -16.06
CA ASN A 15 -30.73 29.64 -14.73
C ASN A 15 -32.02 28.89 -14.32
N ILE A 16 -31.95 27.58 -14.04
CA ILE A 16 -32.90 26.87 -13.15
C ILE A 16 -32.16 25.76 -12.38
N VAL A 17 -32.37 25.75 -11.06
CA VAL A 17 -31.75 24.95 -9.99
C VAL A 17 -32.06 23.44 -10.10
N PRO A 18 -31.12 22.49 -9.87
CA PRO A 18 -31.46 21.07 -9.89
C PRO A 18 -31.99 20.59 -8.52
N ARG A 19 -33.26 20.15 -8.50
CA ARG A 19 -33.84 19.32 -7.44
C ARG A 19 -33.39 17.87 -7.65
N PHE A 20 -32.54 17.33 -6.77
CA PHE A 20 -32.25 15.90 -6.74
C PHE A 20 -33.39 15.14 -6.05
N LEU A 21 -34.15 14.38 -6.83
CA LEU A 21 -35.12 13.40 -6.34
C LEU A 21 -34.40 12.03 -6.29
N CYS A 22 -34.14 11.50 -5.09
CA CYS A 22 -33.59 10.16 -4.92
C CYS A 22 -34.72 9.21 -4.51
N VAL A 23 -35.09 8.30 -5.40
CA VAL A 23 -36.08 7.24 -5.17
C VAL A 23 -35.33 6.02 -4.62
N PHE A 24 -35.57 5.64 -3.36
CA PHE A 24 -35.07 4.39 -2.80
C PHE A 24 -36.14 3.31 -2.86
N HIS A 25 -35.85 2.25 -3.60
CA HIS A 25 -36.57 0.98 -3.61
C HIS A 25 -36.48 0.32 -2.22
N THR A 26 -37.60 0.12 -1.54
CA THR A 26 -37.66 -0.52 -0.22
C THR A 26 -37.73 -2.04 -0.34
N HIS A 27 -36.65 -2.74 0.03
CA HIS A 27 -36.76 -4.14 0.45
C HIS A 27 -37.25 -4.21 1.91
N ARG A 28 -38.24 -5.08 2.10
CA ARG A 28 -39.02 -5.33 3.32
C ARG A 28 -38.14 -5.99 4.38
N ILE A 29 -37.84 -5.27 5.47
CA ILE A 29 -37.21 -5.83 6.69
C ILE A 29 -38.15 -5.65 7.87
N TYR A 30 -38.29 -6.74 8.63
CA TYR A 30 -39.24 -7.01 9.71
C TYR A 30 -39.28 -5.94 10.82
N ALA A 31 -40.49 -5.67 11.32
CA ALA A 31 -40.87 -4.54 12.17
C ALA A 31 -40.42 -4.59 13.64
N ARG A 32 -39.46 -5.44 14.02
CA ARG A 32 -39.05 -5.60 15.44
C ARG A 32 -37.76 -4.86 15.83
N ASP A 33 -36.98 -4.37 14.85
CA ASP A 33 -35.69 -3.69 15.10
C ASP A 33 -35.72 -2.15 14.95
N ARG A 34 -36.88 -1.52 14.72
CA ARG A 34 -36.95 -0.05 14.55
C ARG A 34 -36.66 0.72 15.84
N HIS A 35 -36.96 0.18 17.01
CA HIS A 35 -36.80 0.92 18.27
C HIS A 35 -35.35 1.01 18.77
N ILE A 36 -34.46 0.11 18.33
CA ILE A 36 -33.05 0.08 18.77
C ILE A 36 -32.14 0.84 17.77
N LEU A 37 -32.53 0.91 16.50
CA LEU A 37 -31.78 1.64 15.46
C LEU A 37 -32.04 3.15 15.46
N LEU A 38 -33.27 3.60 15.76
CA LEU A 38 -33.63 5.03 15.76
C LEU A 38 -33.03 5.81 16.94
N THR A 39 -32.78 5.16 18.08
CA THR A 39 -32.12 5.77 19.24
C THR A 39 -30.60 5.91 19.05
N ASN A 40 -29.97 4.94 18.38
CA ASN A 40 -28.52 4.95 18.14
C ASN A 40 -28.07 5.90 17.02
N MET A 41 -28.87 6.06 15.96
CA MET A 41 -28.54 7.00 14.87
C MET A 41 -28.67 8.47 15.31
N ASN A 42 -29.67 8.79 16.13
CA ASN A 42 -29.82 10.14 16.66
C ASN A 42 -28.69 10.49 17.63
N LEU A 43 -28.26 9.57 18.49
CA LEU A 43 -27.21 9.84 19.47
C LEU A 43 -25.83 9.99 18.80
N LYS A 44 -25.50 9.19 17.78
CA LYS A 44 -24.22 9.30 17.06
C LYS A 44 -24.14 10.57 16.21
N HIS A 45 -25.24 10.96 15.57
CA HIS A 45 -25.31 12.25 14.88
C HIS A 45 -25.29 13.42 15.85
N LEU A 46 -25.95 13.32 17.00
CA LEU A 46 -25.90 14.33 18.06
C LEU A 46 -24.50 14.46 18.67
N ILE A 47 -23.79 13.37 18.92
CA ILE A 47 -22.40 13.39 19.43
C ILE A 47 -21.43 13.94 18.38
N SER A 48 -21.61 13.59 17.11
CA SER A 48 -20.81 14.14 16.00
C SER A 48 -21.05 15.62 15.80
N THR A 49 -22.31 16.08 15.83
CA THR A 49 -22.64 17.51 15.70
C THR A 49 -22.24 18.32 16.94
N ILE A 50 -22.32 17.75 18.15
CA ILE A 50 -21.80 18.37 19.38
C ILE A 50 -20.27 18.47 19.35
N ALA A 51 -19.55 17.49 18.81
CA ALA A 51 -18.09 17.55 18.67
C ALA A 51 -17.63 18.61 17.65
N ILE A 52 -18.40 18.80 16.57
CA ILE A 52 -18.14 19.85 15.58
C ILE A 52 -18.51 21.23 16.14
N LEU A 53 -19.60 21.34 16.91
CA LEU A 53 -19.96 22.57 17.60
C LEU A 53 -18.98 22.92 18.73
N SER A 54 -18.45 21.94 19.47
CA SER A 54 -17.51 22.18 20.57
C SER A 54 -16.11 22.57 20.07
N ALA A 55 -15.67 22.05 18.92
CA ALA A 55 -14.46 22.56 18.24
C ALA A 55 -14.64 24.01 17.73
N ALA A 56 -15.84 24.39 17.28
CA ALA A 56 -16.15 25.76 16.89
C ALA A 56 -16.29 26.73 18.09
N LEU A 57 -16.80 26.23 19.23
CA LEU A 57 -16.98 27.00 20.47
C LEU A 57 -15.69 27.15 21.29
N THR A 58 -14.76 26.20 21.21
CA THR A 58 -13.43 26.32 21.84
C THR A 58 -12.48 27.25 21.07
N LEU A 59 -12.78 27.57 19.82
CA LEU A 59 -12.09 28.61 19.05
C LEU A 59 -12.67 30.02 19.26
N SER A 60 -13.79 30.16 19.97
CA SER A 60 -14.42 31.45 20.25
C SER A 60 -14.22 31.96 21.68
N SER A 61 -13.62 31.17 22.59
CA SER A 61 -13.24 31.63 23.95
C SER A 61 -11.78 32.04 24.09
N CYS A 62 -10.93 31.79 23.09
CA CYS A 62 -9.64 32.48 22.97
C CYS A 62 -9.85 33.70 22.08
N GLY A 63 -9.62 34.90 22.62
CA GLY A 63 -9.69 36.18 21.90
C GLY A 63 -8.62 36.32 20.81
N ALA A 64 -8.61 35.43 19.82
CA ALA A 64 -7.77 35.54 18.65
C ALA A 64 -8.38 36.60 17.73
N SER A 65 -7.62 37.67 17.47
CA SER A 65 -8.00 38.70 16.51
C SER A 65 -8.34 38.06 15.15
N LYS A 66 -9.36 38.59 14.45
CA LYS A 66 -9.73 38.15 13.08
C LYS A 66 -8.52 38.10 12.14
N LYS A 67 -7.50 38.93 12.37
CA LYS A 67 -6.22 38.92 11.64
C LYS A 67 -5.40 37.66 11.91
N THR A 68 -5.35 37.21 13.16
CA THR A 68 -4.65 35.99 13.59
C THR A 68 -5.31 34.74 13.01
N LEU A 69 -6.65 34.68 13.02
CA LEU A 69 -7.39 33.56 12.43
C LEU A 69 -7.16 33.44 10.91
N LYS A 70 -7.18 34.58 10.19
CA LYS A 70 -6.88 34.61 8.75
C LYS A 70 -5.45 34.14 8.44
N ARG A 71 -4.47 34.57 9.24
CA ARG A 71 -3.07 34.12 9.11
C ARG A 71 -2.93 32.62 9.38
N SER A 72 -3.61 32.11 10.40
CA SER A 72 -3.63 30.68 10.71
C SER A 72 -4.23 29.85 9.57
N ASN A 73 -5.35 30.29 9.00
CA ASN A 73 -5.98 29.59 7.87
C ASN A 73 -5.11 29.65 6.62
N GLN A 74 -4.44 30.78 6.36
CA GLN A 74 -3.48 30.90 5.25
C GLN A 74 -2.26 29.99 5.45
N ALA A 75 -1.74 29.90 6.66
CA ALA A 75 -0.64 28.99 7.00
C ALA A 75 -1.04 27.52 6.83
N LEU A 76 -2.27 27.15 7.22
CA LEU A 76 -2.80 25.80 6.99
C LEU A 76 -2.92 25.48 5.51
N ILE A 77 -3.46 26.41 4.69
CA ILE A 77 -3.57 26.22 3.24
C ILE A 77 -2.18 26.08 2.60
N GLN A 78 -1.22 26.91 3.00
CA GLN A 78 0.15 26.82 2.51
C GLN A 78 0.83 25.52 2.94
N ALA A 79 0.60 25.05 4.17
CA ALA A 79 1.12 23.76 4.65
C ALA A 79 0.50 22.59 3.88
N MET A 80 -0.80 22.63 3.60
CA MET A 80 -1.49 21.63 2.77
C MET A 80 -0.95 21.63 1.33
N GLN A 81 -0.77 22.81 0.72
CA GLN A 81 -0.18 22.93 -0.61
C GLN A 81 1.27 22.45 -0.63
N ALA A 82 2.06 22.76 0.38
CA ALA A 82 3.43 22.27 0.50
C ALA A 82 3.50 20.76 0.70
N ALA A 83 2.58 20.16 1.46
CA ALA A 83 2.44 18.72 1.60
C ALA A 83 2.05 18.07 0.27
N ALA A 84 1.06 18.61 -0.44
CA ALA A 84 0.65 18.13 -1.76
C ALA A 84 1.79 18.24 -2.79
N LEU A 85 2.57 19.33 -2.76
CA LEU A 85 3.74 19.50 -3.62
C LEU A 85 4.83 18.47 -3.29
N ARG A 86 5.08 18.20 -2.00
CA ARG A 86 6.04 17.15 -1.57
C ARG A 86 5.61 15.77 -2.04
N GLU A 87 4.34 15.39 -1.84
CA GLU A 87 3.79 14.14 -2.34
C GLU A 87 3.89 14.05 -3.87
N SER A 88 3.63 15.16 -4.58
CA SER A 88 3.75 15.20 -6.04
C SER A 88 5.20 15.12 -6.53
N ALA A 89 6.17 15.70 -5.81
CA ALA A 89 7.59 15.65 -6.14
C ALA A 89 8.21 14.28 -5.83
N GLU A 90 7.78 13.63 -4.76
CA GLU A 90 8.15 12.25 -4.44
C GLU A 90 7.57 11.28 -5.48
N ALA A 91 6.30 11.47 -5.86
CA ALA A 91 5.70 10.76 -6.99
C ALA A 91 6.50 10.98 -8.28
N ALA A 92 6.91 12.21 -8.60
CA ALA A 92 7.68 12.50 -9.80
C ALA A 92 9.05 11.80 -9.83
N LYS A 93 9.74 11.70 -8.69
CA LYS A 93 10.98 10.90 -8.56
C LYS A 93 10.73 9.41 -8.82
N LEU A 94 9.59 8.87 -8.39
CA LEU A 94 9.21 7.48 -8.66
C LEU A 94 8.83 7.28 -10.13
N TYR A 95 8.16 8.25 -10.76
CA TYR A 95 7.80 8.20 -12.18
C TYR A 95 9.00 8.34 -13.13
N SER A 96 10.14 8.84 -12.65
CA SER A 96 11.39 8.81 -13.43
C SER A 96 12.06 7.44 -13.50
N ASP A 97 11.61 6.48 -12.69
CA ASP A 97 12.15 5.13 -12.67
C ASP A 97 11.50 4.27 -13.77
N THR A 98 12.21 4.12 -14.89
CA THR A 98 11.73 3.39 -16.07
C THR A 98 11.58 1.89 -15.84
N SER A 99 12.09 1.32 -14.73
CA SER A 99 11.90 -0.12 -14.44
C SER A 99 10.51 -0.44 -13.84
N ILE A 100 9.76 0.58 -13.42
CA ILE A 100 8.42 0.41 -12.83
C ILE A 100 7.35 0.61 -13.90
N PRO A 101 6.42 -0.34 -14.10
CA PRO A 101 5.33 -0.15 -15.04
C PRO A 101 4.42 1.03 -14.63
N LYS A 102 3.96 1.81 -15.61
CA LYS A 102 3.21 3.05 -15.37
C LYS A 102 1.95 2.79 -14.54
N GLY A 103 1.88 3.44 -13.36
CA GLY A 103 0.73 3.32 -12.46
C GLY A 103 0.75 2.10 -11.53
N GLU A 104 1.81 1.29 -11.55
CA GLU A 104 1.98 0.13 -10.64
C GLU A 104 2.73 0.49 -9.35
N ALA A 105 3.40 1.65 -9.29
CA ALA A 105 4.27 2.03 -8.17
C ALA A 105 3.61 1.86 -6.78
N ARG A 106 2.34 2.27 -6.69
CA ARG A 106 1.52 2.28 -5.46
C ARG A 106 0.58 1.09 -5.31
N LYS A 107 0.51 0.22 -6.32
CA LYS A 107 -0.34 -0.96 -6.22
C LYS A 107 0.32 -1.95 -5.28
N HIS A 108 -0.40 -2.35 -4.24
CA HIS A 108 0.10 -3.26 -3.23
C HIS A 108 -0.42 -4.66 -3.46
N VAL A 109 0.43 -5.64 -3.18
CA VAL A 109 0.04 -7.04 -3.16
C VAL A 109 -0.97 -7.26 -2.04
N SER A 110 -2.17 -7.73 -2.38
CA SER A 110 -3.25 -7.96 -1.42
C SER A 110 -3.67 -9.42 -1.44
N ARG A 111 -4.01 -9.93 -0.26
CA ARG A 111 -4.58 -11.27 -0.13
C ARG A 111 -5.99 -11.36 -0.73
N ASP A 112 -6.75 -10.27 -0.64
CA ASP A 112 -8.17 -10.28 -1.01
C ASP A 112 -8.37 -10.16 -2.54
N THR A 113 -7.37 -9.61 -3.23
CA THR A 113 -7.35 -9.47 -4.69
C THR A 113 -6.02 -9.97 -5.27
N PRO A 114 -5.76 -11.28 -5.23
CA PRO A 114 -4.49 -11.84 -5.69
C PRO A 114 -4.35 -11.74 -7.22
N GLY A 115 -3.12 -11.58 -7.69
CA GLY A 115 -2.72 -11.57 -9.10
C GLY A 115 -3.03 -10.26 -9.86
N GLN A 116 -3.46 -9.21 -9.16
CA GLN A 116 -3.84 -7.94 -9.79
C GLN A 116 -2.64 -7.02 -10.06
N THR A 117 -1.56 -7.19 -9.30
CA THR A 117 -0.40 -6.30 -9.41
C THR A 117 0.63 -6.83 -10.40
N ALA A 118 1.42 -5.94 -11.00
CA ALA A 118 2.56 -6.34 -11.82
C ALA A 118 3.62 -7.11 -10.99
N LEU A 119 3.77 -6.80 -9.70
CA LEU A 119 4.68 -7.48 -8.78
C LEU A 119 4.40 -8.98 -8.65
N GLU A 120 3.13 -9.35 -8.53
CA GLU A 120 2.73 -10.77 -8.43
C GLU A 120 2.98 -11.55 -9.72
N LYS A 121 3.08 -10.84 -10.86
CA LYS A 121 3.41 -11.41 -12.16
C LYS A 121 4.91 -11.43 -12.41
N THR A 122 5.71 -10.71 -11.63
CA THR A 122 7.16 -10.75 -11.71
C THR A 122 7.63 -12.13 -11.25
N ILE A 123 8.29 -12.81 -12.18
CA ILE A 123 8.90 -14.11 -11.95
C ILE A 123 10.35 -13.86 -11.55
N ILE A 124 10.77 -14.47 -10.44
CA ILE A 124 12.14 -14.36 -9.93
C ILE A 124 12.77 -15.74 -9.99
N ARG A 125 13.98 -15.80 -10.54
CA ARG A 125 14.82 -17.00 -10.47
C ARG A 125 15.55 -17.05 -9.13
N TRP A 126 15.41 -18.14 -8.42
CA TRP A 126 16.17 -18.46 -7.22
C TRP A 126 17.27 -19.42 -7.62
N ALA A 127 18.52 -19.08 -7.32
CA ALA A 127 19.68 -19.93 -7.59
C ALA A 127 20.64 -19.89 -6.39
N ILE A 128 20.42 -20.80 -5.44
CA ILE A 128 21.16 -20.87 -4.18
C ILE A 128 22.01 -22.13 -4.18
N ASP A 129 23.32 -21.95 -4.07
CA ASP A 129 24.27 -23.05 -4.02
C ASP A 129 25.22 -22.90 -2.81
N SER A 130 25.84 -24.00 -2.39
CA SER A 130 26.77 -23.99 -1.28
C SER A 130 27.89 -25.01 -1.43
N ASP A 131 29.00 -24.74 -0.75
CA ASP A 131 30.10 -25.69 -0.58
C ASP A 131 30.37 -25.92 0.92
N PRO A 132 30.24 -27.17 1.42
CA PRO A 132 29.74 -28.35 0.70
C PRO A 132 28.25 -28.29 0.37
N GLN A 133 27.84 -29.02 -0.67
CA GLN A 133 26.44 -29.16 -1.10
C GLN A 133 25.59 -29.95 -0.08
N GLY A 134 24.27 -29.92 -0.24
CA GLY A 134 23.32 -30.62 0.65
C GLY A 134 23.07 -29.89 1.96
N ALA A 135 23.22 -28.56 1.98
CA ALA A 135 22.89 -27.71 3.11
C ALA A 135 21.42 -27.27 3.04
N ARG A 136 20.74 -27.19 4.17
CA ARG A 136 19.33 -26.79 4.24
C ARG A 136 19.19 -25.28 4.04
N VAL A 137 18.35 -24.88 3.09
CA VAL A 137 18.08 -23.48 2.77
C VAL A 137 16.77 -23.05 3.41
N PHE A 138 16.82 -21.96 4.15
CA PHE A 138 15.68 -21.28 4.75
C PHE A 138 15.59 -19.86 4.20
N TYR A 139 14.38 -19.36 4.04
CA TYR A 139 14.16 -17.95 3.70
C TYR A 139 13.18 -17.29 4.66
N ARG A 140 13.31 -15.97 4.80
CA ARG A 140 12.31 -15.13 5.47
C ARG A 140 12.30 -13.72 4.90
N VAL A 141 11.18 -13.04 5.08
CA VAL A 141 11.01 -11.63 4.72
C VAL A 141 11.22 -10.78 5.95
N LEU A 142 12.10 -9.79 5.83
CA LEU A 142 12.40 -8.77 6.83
C LEU A 142 12.03 -7.40 6.28
N SER A 143 11.04 -6.75 6.89
CA SER A 143 10.63 -5.39 6.57
C SER A 143 11.03 -4.44 7.69
N SER A 144 11.49 -3.26 7.30
CA SER A 144 11.69 -2.12 8.20
C SER A 144 10.37 -1.41 8.54
N ILE A 145 9.27 -1.75 7.85
CA ILE A 145 7.94 -1.15 8.01
C ILE A 145 6.90 -2.26 8.29
N PRO A 146 6.92 -2.87 9.50
CA PRO A 146 6.11 -4.03 9.83
C PRO A 146 4.60 -3.75 9.84
N ALA A 147 4.20 -2.48 9.94
CA ALA A 147 2.80 -2.07 9.86
C ALA A 147 2.19 -2.29 8.46
N VAL A 148 3.03 -2.28 7.41
CA VAL A 148 2.60 -2.41 6.02
C VAL A 148 2.98 -3.79 5.47
N VAL A 149 4.24 -4.19 5.62
CA VAL A 149 4.74 -5.51 5.19
C VAL A 149 5.17 -6.29 6.41
N LYS A 150 4.48 -7.39 6.70
CA LYS A 150 4.77 -8.19 7.90
C LYS A 150 6.05 -9.01 7.73
N ASN A 151 6.82 -9.09 8.82
CA ASN A 151 7.94 -10.01 8.90
C ASN A 151 7.43 -11.45 8.97
N THR A 152 8.09 -12.35 8.25
CA THR A 152 7.74 -13.77 8.26
C THR A 152 8.69 -14.55 9.14
N ASN A 153 8.24 -15.71 9.61
CA ASN A 153 9.11 -16.71 10.20
C ASN A 153 10.03 -17.33 9.13
N GLU A 154 11.04 -18.07 9.58
CA GLU A 154 11.90 -18.88 8.70
C GLU A 154 11.05 -20.00 8.06
N THR A 155 11.06 -20.06 6.73
CA THR A 155 10.41 -21.10 5.95
C THR A 155 11.49 -21.94 5.27
N TYR A 156 11.40 -23.26 5.45
CA TYR A 156 12.28 -24.20 4.75
C TYR A 156 11.92 -24.25 3.26
N LEU A 157 12.95 -24.15 2.39
CA LEU A 157 12.80 -24.31 0.95
C LEU A 157 13.17 -25.74 0.55
N MET A 158 14.48 -25.99 0.43
CA MET A 158 15.04 -27.27 0.04
C MET A 158 16.52 -27.34 0.49
N THR A 159 17.26 -28.33 0.04
CA THR A 159 18.72 -28.42 0.20
C THR A 159 19.45 -27.87 -1.01
N THR A 160 20.68 -27.38 -0.84
CA THR A 160 21.55 -26.94 -1.95
C THR A 160 22.04 -28.14 -2.79
N PRO A 161 22.18 -27.97 -4.12
CA PRO A 161 21.83 -26.78 -4.91
C PRO A 161 20.30 -26.62 -5.04
N TYR A 162 19.82 -25.39 -4.90
CA TYR A 162 18.41 -25.04 -5.03
C TYR A 162 18.23 -24.07 -6.20
N GLU A 163 17.52 -24.52 -7.23
CA GLU A 163 17.11 -23.70 -8.36
C GLU A 163 15.60 -23.79 -8.57
N GLU A 164 14.91 -22.65 -8.51
CA GLU A 164 13.47 -22.58 -8.76
C GLU A 164 13.10 -21.21 -9.35
N THR A 165 12.15 -21.22 -10.29
CA THR A 165 11.61 -19.99 -10.87
C THR A 165 10.19 -19.82 -10.37
N ARG A 166 9.96 -18.80 -9.52
CA ARG A 166 8.65 -18.60 -8.86
C ARG A 166 8.23 -17.14 -8.84
N SER A 167 6.93 -16.90 -8.74
CA SER A 167 6.38 -15.55 -8.60
C SER A 167 6.67 -14.99 -7.21
N PHE A 168 6.82 -13.67 -7.15
CA PHE A 168 7.06 -12.95 -5.92
C PHE A 168 5.75 -12.47 -5.29
N ASN A 169 5.33 -13.11 -4.20
CA ASN A 169 4.08 -12.79 -3.52
C ASN A 169 4.36 -12.44 -2.04
N ILE A 170 4.67 -11.17 -1.78
CA ILE A 170 4.81 -10.62 -0.43
C ILE A 170 3.65 -9.66 -0.18
N LEU A 171 2.81 -9.98 0.80
CA LEU A 171 1.64 -9.17 1.16
C LEU A 171 2.05 -7.77 1.61
N GLY A 172 1.34 -6.76 1.09
CA GLY A 172 1.58 -5.34 1.37
C GLY A 172 2.75 -4.74 0.60
N LEU A 173 3.46 -5.53 -0.21
CA LEU A 173 4.59 -5.04 -1.00
C LEU A 173 4.11 -4.12 -2.13
N THR A 174 4.82 -3.02 -2.33
CA THR A 174 4.70 -2.07 -3.43
C THR A 174 6.09 -1.82 -4.00
N TYR A 175 6.20 -1.22 -5.19
CA TYR A 175 7.52 -0.82 -5.68
C TYR A 175 8.14 0.28 -4.79
N GLU A 176 7.32 1.15 -4.20
CA GLU A 176 7.77 2.22 -3.30
C GLU A 176 8.43 1.66 -2.03
N ASN A 177 7.76 0.73 -1.33
CA ASN A 177 8.26 0.16 -0.08
C ASN A 177 9.26 -0.99 -0.28
N SER A 178 9.46 -1.47 -1.51
CA SER A 178 10.39 -2.58 -1.80
C SER A 178 11.83 -2.32 -1.38
N ARG A 179 12.23 -1.03 -1.27
CA ARG A 179 13.55 -0.61 -0.78
C ARG A 179 13.73 -0.89 0.71
N ASP A 180 12.65 -0.89 1.48
CA ASP A 180 12.65 -1.07 2.93
C ASP A 180 12.46 -2.54 3.35
N VAL A 181 12.33 -3.43 2.36
CA VAL A 181 12.14 -4.88 2.55
C VAL A 181 13.36 -5.64 2.05
N GLN A 182 13.76 -6.64 2.83
CA GLN A 182 14.87 -7.53 2.54
C GLN A 182 14.40 -8.99 2.64
N ILE A 183 14.98 -9.85 1.82
CA ILE A 183 14.86 -11.29 1.92
C ILE A 183 16.13 -11.79 2.57
N GLU A 184 15.99 -12.52 3.65
CA GLU A 184 17.11 -13.19 4.29
C GLU A 184 17.11 -14.66 3.89
N ILE A 185 18.25 -15.12 3.36
CA ILE A 185 18.52 -16.53 3.05
C ILE A 185 19.51 -17.05 4.08
N LYS A 186 19.13 -18.12 4.76
CA LYS A 186 19.94 -18.79 5.77
C LYS A 186 20.21 -20.21 5.32
N VAL A 187 21.49 -20.58 5.29
CA VAL A 187 21.94 -21.91 4.88
C VAL A 187 22.55 -22.61 6.09
N VAL A 188 22.08 -23.83 6.37
CA VAL A 188 22.47 -24.59 7.57
C VAL A 188 22.86 -26.02 7.20
N LYS A 189 24.04 -26.45 7.64
CA LYS A 189 24.50 -27.83 7.53
C LYS A 189 25.08 -28.30 8.86
N SER A 190 24.92 -29.59 9.16
CA SER A 190 25.53 -30.17 10.38
C SER A 190 27.05 -30.12 10.27
N GLY A 191 27.73 -29.73 11.34
CA GLY A 191 29.20 -29.55 11.36
C GLY A 191 29.69 -28.23 10.76
N TYR A 192 28.80 -27.35 10.31
CA TYR A 192 29.15 -26.04 9.75
C TYR A 192 28.39 -24.91 10.44
N GLU A 193 28.97 -23.73 10.47
CA GLU A 193 28.33 -22.52 10.96
C GLU A 193 27.19 -22.06 10.04
N PRO A 194 26.02 -21.68 10.58
CA PRO A 194 24.94 -21.10 9.79
C PRO A 194 25.39 -19.85 9.07
N GLN A 195 25.23 -19.83 7.75
CA GLN A 195 25.54 -18.66 6.94
C GLN A 195 24.26 -17.93 6.56
N VAL A 196 24.29 -16.61 6.61
CA VAL A 196 23.13 -15.76 6.36
C VAL A 196 23.51 -14.66 5.37
N LYS A 197 22.69 -14.47 4.34
CA LYS A 197 22.81 -13.35 3.39
C LYS A 197 21.47 -12.67 3.23
N ARG A 198 21.50 -11.35 3.04
CA ARG A 198 20.31 -10.51 2.87
C ARG A 198 20.31 -9.86 1.49
N PHE A 199 19.17 -9.92 0.83
CA PHE A 199 18.94 -9.35 -0.49
C PHE A 199 17.88 -8.27 -0.38
N ASN A 200 18.17 -7.07 -0.91
CA ASN A 200 17.17 -6.02 -0.97
C ASN A 200 16.11 -6.36 -2.03
N VAL A 201 14.83 -6.27 -1.69
CA VAL A 201 13.75 -6.66 -2.61
C VAL A 201 13.72 -5.79 -3.86
N ARG A 202 14.04 -4.49 -3.76
CA ARG A 202 14.09 -3.60 -4.94
C ARG A 202 15.09 -4.12 -5.97
N GLN A 203 16.30 -4.44 -5.53
CA GLN A 203 17.34 -4.96 -6.41
C GLN A 203 16.94 -6.30 -7.03
N VAL A 204 16.34 -7.18 -6.24
CA VAL A 204 15.86 -8.48 -6.71
C VAL A 204 14.78 -8.33 -7.79
N LEU A 205 13.87 -7.37 -7.64
CA LEU A 205 12.84 -7.09 -8.66
C LEU A 205 13.44 -6.56 -9.96
N ASP A 206 14.46 -5.70 -9.86
CA ASP A 206 15.13 -5.13 -11.04
C ASP A 206 15.97 -6.18 -11.78
N GLN A 207 16.63 -7.09 -11.04
CA GLN A 207 17.44 -8.17 -11.61
C GLN A 207 16.62 -9.41 -12.00
N GLN A 208 15.43 -9.56 -11.42
CA GLN A 208 14.56 -10.74 -11.52
C GLN A 208 15.25 -12.03 -11.04
N GLU A 209 16.20 -11.91 -10.11
CA GLU A 209 17.02 -13.01 -9.64
C GLU A 209 17.40 -12.84 -8.16
N ILE A 210 17.45 -13.96 -7.44
CA ILE A 210 18.11 -14.11 -6.16
C ILE A 210 19.13 -15.23 -6.34
N SER A 211 20.39 -14.85 -6.51
CA SER A 211 21.48 -15.82 -6.61
C SER A 211 22.60 -15.55 -5.63
N SER A 212 23.09 -16.64 -5.05
CA SER A 212 24.26 -16.59 -4.20
C SER A 212 24.86 -17.95 -3.96
N PHE A 213 26.18 -17.95 -3.87
CA PHE A 213 26.96 -19.08 -3.43
C PHE A 213 27.35 -18.93 -1.96
N PHE A 214 27.20 -19.97 -1.15
CA PHE A 214 27.51 -20.00 0.27
C PHE A 214 28.70 -20.92 0.54
N MET A 215 29.86 -20.33 0.87
CA MET A 215 30.97 -21.09 1.43
C MET A 215 30.70 -21.34 2.91
N LEU A 216 30.47 -22.60 3.28
CA LEU A 216 30.18 -22.95 4.66
C LEU A 216 31.49 -23.12 5.43
N VAL A 217 31.55 -22.49 6.59
CA VAL A 217 32.70 -22.58 7.48
C VAL A 217 32.45 -23.74 8.45
N PRO A 218 33.37 -24.72 8.56
CA PRO A 218 33.28 -25.76 9.58
C PRO A 218 33.22 -25.15 10.98
N LYS A 219 32.52 -25.79 11.90
CA LYS A 219 32.54 -25.36 13.31
C LYS A 219 33.90 -25.71 13.91
N GLU A 220 34.45 -24.80 14.70
CA GLU A 220 35.58 -25.12 15.57
C GLU A 220 35.04 -26.01 16.71
N GLU A 221 35.56 -27.24 16.82
CA GLU A 221 35.26 -28.16 17.93
C GLU A 221 35.93 -27.73 19.23
#